data_AF-A0A3D5BSE6-F1
#
_entry.id   AF-A0A3D5BSE6-F1
#
_cell.length_a   1.000
_cell.length_b   1.000
_cell.length_c   1.000
_cell.angle_alpha   90.00
_cell.angle_beta   90.00
_cell.angle_gamma   90.00
#
_symmetry.space_group_name_H-M   'P 1'
#
loop_
_entity.id
_entity.type
_entity.pdbx_description
1 polymer ?
#
loop_
_entity_poly.entity_id
_entity_poly.type
_entity_poly.pdbx_seq_one_letter_code
_entity_poly.pdbx_strand_id
1 'polypeptide(L)' 'MLAYILRRLALIVPTLLGILTLNFFIIQAAPGGPVEQMIARLQGLDVAAAA' A
#
# COMPACT_ATOMS: atom_id res chain seq x y z
N MET A 1 30.16 -13.52 -13.25
CA MET A 1 28.83 -14.15 -13.11
C MET A 1 28.04 -13.59 -11.93
N LEU A 2 28.54 -13.68 -10.69
CA LEU A 2 27.82 -13.22 -9.48
C LEU A 2 27.45 -11.72 -9.51
N ALA A 3 28.39 -10.85 -9.91
CA ALA A 3 28.14 -9.41 -10.07
C ALA A 3 27.08 -9.08 -11.15
N TYR A 4 26.99 -9.89 -12.21
CA TYR A 4 25.97 -9.73 -13.26
C TYR A 4 24.58 -10.12 -12.75
N ILE A 5 24.49 -11.23 -12.00
CA ILE A 5 23.25 -11.69 -11.37
C ILE A 5 22.76 -10.67 -10.33
N LEU A 6 23.65 -10.18 -9.47
CA LEU A 6 23.33 -9.14 -8.48
C LEU A 6 22.85 -7.85 -9.14
N ARG A 7 23.50 -7.42 -10.23
CA ARG A 7 23.06 -6.24 -10.99
C ARG A 7 21.69 -6.43 -11.63
N ARG A 8 21.36 -7.65 -12.07
CA ARG A 8 20.04 -7.98 -12.61
C ARG A 8 18.97 -8.01 -11.51
N LEU A 9 19.29 -8.53 -10.34
CA LEU A 9 18.38 -8.58 -9.19
C LEU A 9 18.17 -7.19 -8.58
N ALA A 10 19.22 -6.37 -8.52
CA ALA A 10 19.16 -5.00 -8.05
C ALA A 10 18.26 -4.11 -8.91
N LEU A 11 18.05 -4.44 -10.20
CA LEU A 11 17.10 -3.74 -11.08
C LEU A 11 15.63 -4.11 -10.82
N ILE A 12 15.35 -5.25 -10.16
CA ILE A 12 13.98 -5.63 -9.79
C ILE A 12 13.47 -4.75 -8.64
N VAL A 13 14.33 -4.43 -7.66
CA VAL A 13 14.00 -3.58 -6.51
C VAL A 13 13.41 -2.21 -6.91
N PRO A 14 14.03 -1.38 -7.78
CA PRO A 14 13.46 -0.11 -8.19
C PRO A 14 12.18 -0.28 -8.99
N THR A 15 12.03 -1.39 -9.72
CA THR A 15 10.79 -1.70 -10.46
C THR A 15 9.64 -1.97 -9.49
N LEU A 16 9.87 -2.80 -8.47
CA LEU A 16 8.89 -3.09 -7.43
C LEU A 16 8.53 -1.85 -6.62
N LEU A 17 9.52 -1.04 -6.23
CA LEU A 17 9.28 0.23 -5.54
C LEU A 17 8.45 1.18 -6.40
N GLY A 18 8.76 1.29 -7.70
CA GLY A 18 7.99 2.13 -8.62
C GLY A 18 6.52 1.72 -8.69
N ILE A 19 6.25 0.43 -8.87
CA ILE A 19 4.88 -0.10 -8.96
C ILE A 19 4.14 0.05 -7.63
N LEU A 20 4.78 -0.27 -6.50
CA LEU A 20 4.20 -0.11 -5.17
C LEU A 20 3.82 1.35 -4.88
N THR A 21 4.73 2.28 -5.17
CA THR A 21 4.51 3.71 -4.93
C THR A 21 3.39 4.24 -5.82
N LEU A 22 3.39 3.86 -7.11
CA LEU A 22 2.32 4.24 -8.04
C LEU A 22 0.96 3.67 -7.59
N ASN A 23 0.91 2.40 -7.23
CA ASN A 23 -0.30 1.74 -6.77
C ASN A 23 -0.84 2.39 -5.48
N PHE A 24 0.04 2.71 -4.53
CA PHE A 24 -0.32 3.47 -3.33
C PHE A 24 -0.92 4.83 -3.68
N PHE A 25 -0.30 5.57 -4.59
CA PHE A 25 -0.79 6.88 -5.01
C PHE A 25 -2.16 6.79 -5.71
N ILE A 26 -2.36 5.78 -6.56
CA ILE A 26 -3.65 5.53 -7.22
C ILE A 26 -4.74 5.23 -6.20
N ILE A 27 -4.45 4.37 -5.22
CA ILE A 27 -5.42 3.99 -4.18
C ILE A 27 -5.78 5.19 -3.30
N GLN A 28 -4.80 6.03 -2.95
CA GLN A 28 -5.02 7.24 -2.15
C GLN A 28 -5.77 8.33 -2.93
N ALA A 29 -5.60 8.38 -4.26
CA ALA A 29 -6.30 9.33 -5.12
C ALA A 29 -7.76 8.92 -5.40
N ALA A 30 -8.11 7.64 -5.22
CA ALA A 30 -9.48 7.17 -5.37
C ALA A 30 -10.35 7.66 -4.19
N PRO A 31 -11.57 8.20 -4.44
CA PRO A 31 -12.46 8.62 -3.38
C PRO A 31 -12.95 7.41 -2.55
N GLY A 32 -12.79 7.47 -1.23
CA GLY A 32 -13.12 6.38 -0.31
C GLY A 32 -11.97 5.41 -0.02
N GLY A 33 -10.80 5.96 0.33
CA GLY A 33 -9.57 5.23 0.54
C GLY A 33 -9.69 4.08 1.56
N PRO A 34 -8.82 3.06 1.47
CA PRO A 34 -8.80 1.95 2.44
C PRO A 34 -8.61 2.42 3.87
N VAL A 35 -7.98 3.59 4.07
CA VAL A 35 -7.78 4.20 5.38
C VAL A 35 -9.10 4.72 5.95
N GLU A 36 -9.90 5.49 5.20
CA GLU A 36 -11.24 5.90 5.62
C GLU A 36 -12.14 4.69 5.92
N GLN A 37 -12.08 3.63 5.10
CA GLN A 37 -12.84 2.41 5.35
C GLN A 37 -12.37 1.71 6.63
N MET A 38 -11.07 1.66 6.91
CA MET A 38 -10.52 1.09 8.14
C MET A 38 -10.95 1.90 9.37
N ILE A 39 -10.87 3.23 9.30
CA ILE A 39 -11.30 4.14 10.38
C ILE A 39 -12.82 4.02 10.61
N ALA A 40 -13.62 3.96 9.54
CA ALA A 40 -15.07 3.79 9.65
C ALA A 40 -15.45 2.45 10.30
N ARG A 41 -14.70 1.38 10.02
CA ARG A 41 -14.88 0.07 10.70
C ARG A 41 -14.52 0.13 12.18
N LEU A 42 -13.44 0.83 12.54
CA LEU A 42 -13.04 1.03 13.94
C LEU A 42 -14.03 1.91 14.72
N GLN A 43 -14.46 3.03 14.14
CA GLN A 43 -15.47 3.91 14.74
C GLN A 43 -16.84 3.22 14.87
N GLY A 44 -17.23 2.40 13.87
CA GLY A 44 -18.47 1.63 13.93
C GLY A 44 -18.50 0.54 15.02
N LEU A 45 -17.34 0.02 15.43
CA LEU A 45 -17.22 -0.89 16.57
C LEU A 45 -17.37 -0.15 17.91
N ASP A 46 -16.87 1.08 18.02
CA ASP A 46 -17.01 1.91 19.23
C ASP A 46 -18.48 2.34 19.48
N VAL A 47 -19.22 2.67 18.42
CA VAL A 47 -20.65 3.05 18.56
C VAL A 47 -21.50 1.88 19.05
N ALA A 48 -21.15 0.63 18.71
CA ALA A 48 -21.84 -0.56 19.21
C ALA A 48 -21.52 -0.89 20.68
N ALA A 49 -20.39 -0.40 21.21
CA ALA A 49 -19.99 -0.60 22.61
C ALA A 49 -20.55 0.47 23.56
N ALA A 50 -21.02 1.60 23.03
CA ALA A 50 -21.56 2.72 23.80
C ALA A 50 -23.10 2.73 23.91
N ALA A 51 -23.80 1.69 23.41
CA ALA A 51 -25.26 1.57 23.40
C ALA A 51 -25.77 0.51 24.38
#